data_AF-A0AAV0T190-F1
#
_entry.id   AF-A0AAV0T190-F1
#
_cell.length_a   1.000
_cell.length_b   1.000
_cell.length_c   1.000
_cell.angle_alpha   90.00
_cell.angle_beta   90.00
_cell.angle_gamma   90.00
#
_symmetry.space_group_name_H-M   'P 1'
#
loop_
_entity.id
_entity.type
_entity.pdbx_description
1 polymer ?
#
loop_
_entity_poly.entity_id
_entity_poly.type
_entity_poly.pdbx_seq_one_letter_code
_entity_poly.pdbx_strand_id
1 'polypeptide(L)'
;MYDVIHLDAKWFYMTRSSQRIYLSPNEPAPLRRCKSKRFIGKLDIWSFVERTFAQRTNKSRLVGNVELKPVTAVKRAEYVDMLLENVIPAITAKFPRRSQRGAIYLQQDKARPYVKEDDPLVSEAGRQLRLKLRAMCQPPNSPEFNVLELGYFRSIQTLQH
;
A
#
# COMPACT_ATOMS: atom_id res chain seq x y z
N MET A 1 -14.86 14.02 -12.79
CA MET A 1 -13.58 13.42 -12.36
C MET A 1 -13.26 13.82 -10.92
N TYR A 2 -14.22 13.65 -10.01
CA TYR A 2 -14.02 13.81 -8.54
C TYR A 2 -14.72 12.68 -7.77
N ASP A 3 -15.07 11.63 -8.49
CA ASP A 3 -15.90 10.50 -8.11
C ASP A 3 -15.12 9.20 -8.23
N VAL A 4 -13.84 9.25 -8.63
CA VAL A 4 -12.95 8.10 -8.74
C VAL A 4 -11.90 8.16 -7.64
N ILE A 5 -11.69 7.04 -6.97
CA ILE A 5 -10.62 6.80 -6.00
C ILE A 5 -9.74 5.71 -6.58
N HIS A 6 -8.47 6.03 -6.78
CA HIS A 6 -7.49 5.10 -7.31
C HIS A 6 -6.89 4.26 -6.18
N LEU A 7 -6.87 2.95 -6.37
CA LEU A 7 -6.33 1.95 -5.46
C LEU A 7 -5.21 1.21 -6.18
N ASP A 8 -4.04 1.20 -5.57
CA ASP A 8 -2.88 0.49 -6.10
C ASP A 8 -1.91 0.19 -4.97
N ALA A 9 -1.09 -0.86 -5.13
CA ALA A 9 -0.13 -1.32 -4.15
C ALA A 9 1.29 -1.15 -4.68
N LYS A 10 2.14 -0.49 -3.89
CA LYS A 10 3.53 -0.27 -4.29
C LYS A 10 4.51 -0.42 -3.15
N TRP A 11 5.55 -1.20 -3.41
CA TRP A 11 6.67 -1.37 -2.48
C TRP A 11 7.66 -0.22 -2.57
N PHE A 12 7.86 0.44 -1.44
CA PHE A 12 8.84 1.50 -1.25
C PHE A 12 10.01 0.99 -0.43
N TYR A 13 11.26 1.30 -0.83
CA TYR A 13 12.42 0.93 -0.02
C TYR A 13 12.66 1.95 1.10
N MET A 14 12.95 1.48 2.31
CA MET A 14 13.20 2.33 3.48
C MET A 14 14.41 3.26 3.29
N THR A 15 15.39 2.84 2.49
CA THR A 15 16.57 3.65 2.14
C THR A 15 17.00 3.38 0.70
N ARG A 16 17.74 4.31 0.09
CA ARG A 16 18.33 4.11 -1.24
C ARG A 16 19.30 2.93 -1.24
N SER A 17 19.39 2.21 -2.36
CA SER A 17 20.38 1.12 -2.50
C SER A 17 21.82 1.63 -2.51
N SER A 18 22.04 2.82 -3.04
CA SER A 18 23.32 3.53 -3.06
C SER A 18 23.05 5.02 -2.88
N GLN A 19 23.94 5.72 -2.19
CA GLN A 19 23.85 7.17 -1.98
C GLN A 19 25.27 7.73 -2.05
N ARG A 20 25.45 8.85 -2.75
CA ARG A 20 26.68 9.64 -2.70
C ARG A 20 26.53 10.65 -1.58
N ILE A 21 27.49 10.70 -0.67
CA ILE A 21 27.49 11.58 0.49
C ILE A 21 28.84 12.30 0.48
N TYR A 22 28.82 13.62 0.64
CA TYR A 22 30.01 14.40 0.90
C TYR A 22 30.26 14.40 2.40
N LEU A 23 31.47 14.05 2.80
CA LEU A 23 31.91 14.02 4.20
C LEU A 23 33.04 15.02 4.35
N SER A 24 33.09 15.71 5.49
CA SER A 24 34.29 16.48 5.83
C SER A 24 35.46 15.51 6.11
N PRO A 25 36.73 15.94 5.95
CA PRO A 25 37.89 15.04 6.08
C PRO A 25 37.97 14.26 7.41
N ASN A 26 37.36 14.78 8.48
CA ASN A 26 37.41 14.19 9.82
C ASN A 26 36.05 13.59 10.27
N GLU A 27 35.05 13.56 9.39
CA GLU A 27 33.74 13.02 9.72
C GLU A 27 33.69 11.51 9.43
N PRO A 28 33.29 10.68 10.41
CA PRO A 28 33.17 9.25 10.19
C PRO A 28 32.05 8.97 9.19
N ALA A 29 32.29 7.99 8.30
CA ALA A 29 31.28 7.57 7.34
C ALA A 29 29.98 7.14 8.06
N PRO A 30 28.81 7.54 7.54
CA PRO A 30 27.54 7.24 8.19
C PRO A 30 27.31 5.73 8.24
N LEU A 31 26.89 5.24 9.42
CA LEU A 31 26.67 3.82 9.65
C LEU A 31 25.45 3.34 8.86
N ARG A 32 25.67 2.45 7.89
CA ARG A 32 24.59 1.75 7.19
C ARG A 32 24.26 0.42 7.88
N ARG A 33 23.05 0.31 8.46
CA ARG A 33 22.61 -0.93 9.14
C ARG A 33 22.35 -2.10 8.17
N CYS A 34 21.93 -1.81 6.94
CA CYS A 34 21.66 -2.82 5.92
C CYS A 34 22.89 -3.03 5.01
N LYS A 35 23.50 -4.22 5.08
CA LYS A 35 24.72 -4.57 4.32
C LYS A 35 24.48 -4.87 2.83
N SER A 36 23.23 -5.19 2.43
CA SER A 36 22.87 -5.51 1.04
C SER A 36 21.49 -4.97 0.71
N LYS A 37 21.28 -4.64 -0.58
CA LYS A 37 19.98 -4.21 -1.13
C LYS A 37 18.86 -5.21 -0.80
N ARG A 38 19.17 -6.50 -0.74
CA ARG A 38 18.20 -7.58 -0.44
C ARG A 38 17.59 -7.46 0.96
N PHE A 39 18.26 -6.79 1.89
CA PHE A 39 17.83 -6.63 3.27
C PHE A 39 17.36 -5.20 3.60
N ILE A 40 17.18 -4.35 2.59
CA ILE A 40 16.54 -3.06 2.80
C ILE A 40 15.06 -3.34 3.05
N GLY A 41 14.57 -2.89 4.21
CA GLY A 41 13.15 -2.99 4.56
C GLY A 41 12.29 -2.33 3.50
N LYS A 42 11.11 -2.91 3.25
CA LYS A 42 10.11 -2.36 2.36
C LYS A 42 8.96 -1.78 3.17
N LEU A 43 8.38 -0.70 2.67
CA LEU A 43 7.23 -0.01 3.22
C LEU A 43 6.09 -0.06 2.21
N ASP A 44 4.87 -0.12 2.74
CA ASP A 44 3.62 0.00 2.02
C ASP A 44 2.64 0.82 2.88
N ILE A 45 1.74 1.57 2.25
CA ILE A 45 0.81 2.47 2.94
C ILE A 45 -0.22 1.67 3.73
N TRP A 46 -0.77 0.61 3.14
CA TRP A 46 -1.62 -0.39 3.81
C TRP A 46 -0.97 -1.76 3.72
N SER A 47 0.01 -1.98 4.60
CA SER A 47 0.85 -3.18 4.55
C SER A 47 0.08 -4.46 4.87
N PHE A 48 0.16 -5.45 3.99
CA PHE A 48 -0.30 -6.82 4.27
C PHE A 48 0.75 -7.56 5.10
N VAL A 49 0.54 -7.64 6.41
CA VAL A 49 1.46 -8.29 7.35
C VAL A 49 0.75 -9.31 8.24
N GLU A 50 1.41 -10.42 8.49
CA GLU A 50 1.00 -11.43 9.44
C GLU A 50 1.80 -11.29 10.73
N ARG A 51 1.11 -11.30 11.88
CA ARG A 51 1.74 -11.37 13.20
C ARG A 51 2.11 -12.81 13.50
N THR A 52 3.41 -13.10 13.47
CA THR A 52 3.96 -14.42 13.79
C THR A 52 4.90 -14.33 14.99
N PHE A 53 5.32 -15.46 15.53
CA PHE A 53 6.33 -15.49 16.60
C PHE A 53 7.70 -15.83 16.03
N ALA A 54 8.74 -15.16 16.52
CA ALA A 54 10.12 -15.44 16.14
C ALA A 54 10.49 -16.87 16.55
N GLN A 55 10.80 -17.71 15.55
CA GLN A 55 11.15 -19.12 15.77
C GLN A 55 12.61 -19.33 16.18
N ARG A 56 13.48 -18.33 15.98
CA ARG A 56 14.91 -18.42 16.28
C ARG A 56 15.44 -17.12 16.86
N THR A 57 16.21 -17.26 17.93
CA THR A 57 16.96 -16.16 18.54
C THR A 57 18.12 -15.69 17.66
N ASN A 58 18.28 -14.37 17.54
CA ASN A 58 19.40 -13.69 16.90
C ASN A 58 19.75 -12.45 17.74
N LYS A 59 20.91 -11.83 17.52
CA LYS A 59 21.35 -10.55 18.09
C LYS A 59 20.28 -9.46 18.13
N SER A 60 19.34 -9.48 17.19
CA SER A 60 18.28 -8.47 17.07
C SER A 60 16.88 -8.93 17.51
N ARG A 61 16.67 -10.19 17.92
CA ARG A 61 15.36 -10.71 18.33
C ARG A 61 15.45 -11.98 19.18
N LEU A 62 14.65 -12.07 20.23
CA LEU A 62 14.51 -13.27 21.05
C LEU A 62 13.42 -14.20 20.48
N VAL A 63 13.53 -15.50 20.75
CA VAL A 63 12.45 -16.47 20.47
C VAL A 63 11.17 -16.05 21.19
N GLY A 64 10.04 -16.23 20.53
CA GLY A 64 8.72 -15.88 21.10
C GLY A 64 8.35 -14.40 21.02
N ASN A 65 9.26 -13.52 20.58
CA ASN A 65 8.89 -12.13 20.27
C ASN A 65 7.95 -12.08 19.06
N VAL A 66 6.99 -11.14 19.08
CA VAL A 66 6.10 -10.88 17.94
C VAL A 66 6.92 -10.33 16.77
N GLU A 67 6.79 -10.96 15.62
CA GLU A 67 7.43 -10.61 14.35
C GLU A 67 6.34 -10.39 13.29
N LEU A 68 6.40 -9.23 12.62
CA LEU A 68 5.56 -8.96 11.46
C LEU A 68 6.25 -9.53 10.22
N LYS A 69 5.58 -10.45 9.54
CA LYS A 69 6.04 -11.00 8.27
C LYS A 69 5.18 -10.48 7.12
N PRO A 70 5.78 -10.07 6.00
CA PRO A 70 5.02 -9.65 4.83
C PRO A 70 4.25 -10.85 4.27
N VAL A 71 2.97 -10.65 3.99
CA VAL A 71 2.17 -11.61 3.24
C VAL A 71 2.66 -11.59 1.80
N THR A 72 3.17 -12.72 1.31
CA THR A 72 3.79 -12.81 -0.03
C THR A 72 2.76 -12.87 -1.16
N ALA A 73 1.57 -13.39 -0.88
CA ALA A 73 0.47 -13.44 -1.83
C ALA A 73 -0.83 -13.05 -1.12
N VAL A 74 -1.29 -11.82 -1.39
CA VAL A 74 -2.57 -11.32 -0.88
C VAL A 74 -3.68 -12.06 -1.61
N LYS A 75 -4.62 -12.68 -0.90
CA LYS A 75 -5.83 -13.26 -1.50
C LYS A 75 -6.96 -12.24 -1.41
N ARG A 76 -8.09 -12.59 -2.04
CA ARG A 76 -9.26 -11.69 -2.08
C ARG A 76 -9.77 -11.35 -0.69
N ALA A 77 -9.75 -12.30 0.25
CA ALA A 77 -10.25 -12.07 1.60
C ALA A 77 -9.44 -10.96 2.29
N GLU A 78 -8.10 -11.07 2.31
CA GLU A 78 -7.26 -10.06 2.97
C GLU A 78 -7.37 -8.69 2.29
N TYR A 79 -7.53 -8.65 0.96
CA TYR A 79 -7.74 -7.40 0.24
C TYR A 79 -9.09 -6.75 0.56
N VAL A 80 -10.18 -7.54 0.63
CA VAL A 80 -11.49 -7.04 1.03
C VAL A 80 -11.47 -6.53 2.47
N ASP A 81 -10.83 -7.26 3.39
CA ASP A 81 -10.68 -6.81 4.79
C ASP A 81 -9.95 -5.47 4.85
N MET A 82 -8.87 -5.30 4.06
CA MET A 82 -8.16 -4.02 3.96
C MET A 82 -9.08 -2.89 3.47
N LEU A 83 -9.94 -3.14 2.49
CA LEU A 83 -10.91 -2.14 2.02
C LEU A 83 -11.91 -1.77 3.12
N LEU A 84 -12.45 -2.77 3.83
CA LEU A 84 -13.48 -2.57 4.85
C LEU A 84 -12.93 -1.86 6.09
N GLU A 85 -11.73 -2.24 6.54
CA GLU A 85 -11.14 -1.73 7.77
C GLU A 85 -10.44 -0.38 7.59
N ASN A 86 -9.88 -0.12 6.40
CA ASN A 86 -9.02 1.04 6.17
C ASN A 86 -9.59 2.00 5.13
N VAL A 87 -9.86 1.52 3.92
CA VAL A 87 -10.20 2.39 2.78
C VAL A 87 -11.58 3.03 2.95
N ILE A 88 -12.62 2.23 3.15
CA ILE A 88 -14.01 2.70 3.24
C ILE A 88 -14.22 3.69 4.41
N PRO A 89 -13.68 3.44 5.63
CA PRO A 89 -13.69 4.43 6.70
C PRO A 89 -12.96 5.72 6.33
N ALA A 90 -11.80 5.63 5.67
CA ALA A 90 -11.07 6.80 5.21
C ALA A 90 -11.84 7.62 4.16
N ILE A 91 -12.57 6.95 3.25
CA ILE A 91 -13.46 7.61 2.29
C ILE A 91 -14.54 8.38 3.04
N THR A 92 -15.20 7.74 4.00
CA THR A 92 -16.25 8.40 4.80
C THR A 92 -15.73 9.64 5.53
N ALA A 93 -14.51 9.55 6.08
CA ALA A 93 -13.90 10.63 6.85
C ALA A 93 -13.37 11.79 6.00
N LYS A 94 -12.76 11.50 4.83
CA LYS A 94 -11.98 12.49 4.06
C LYS A 94 -12.61 12.89 2.73
N PHE A 95 -13.51 12.09 2.18
CA PHE A 95 -14.07 12.35 0.86
C PHE A 95 -15.06 13.52 0.88
N PRO A 96 -15.05 14.44 -0.10
CA PRO A 96 -15.91 15.62 -0.07
C PRO A 96 -17.41 15.28 0.00
N ARG A 97 -18.12 15.82 1.00
CA ARG A 97 -19.56 15.55 1.23
C ARG A 97 -20.45 15.81 0.00
N ARG A 98 -20.10 16.79 -0.84
CA ARG A 98 -20.84 17.08 -2.09
C ARG A 98 -20.74 15.92 -3.08
N SER A 99 -19.57 15.29 -3.18
CA SER A 99 -19.30 14.16 -4.07
C SER A 99 -19.85 12.83 -3.53
N GLN A 100 -20.07 12.72 -2.22
CA GLN A 100 -20.65 11.51 -1.59
C GLN A 100 -22.11 11.22 -2.02
N ARG A 101 -22.81 12.20 -2.63
CA ARG A 101 -24.18 12.00 -3.15
C ARG A 101 -24.22 11.14 -4.41
N GLY A 102 -23.11 11.06 -5.14
CA GLY A 102 -22.99 10.29 -6.38
C GLY A 102 -22.48 8.87 -6.15
N ALA A 103 -22.34 8.12 -7.24
CA ALA A 103 -21.55 6.90 -7.21
C ALA A 103 -20.07 7.28 -7.03
N ILE A 104 -19.36 6.53 -6.19
CA ILE A 104 -17.91 6.63 -6.01
C ILE A 104 -17.30 5.35 -6.58
N TYR A 105 -16.39 5.52 -7.54
CA TYR A 105 -15.73 4.43 -8.23
C TYR A 105 -14.37 4.15 -7.59
N LEU A 106 -14.14 2.90 -7.22
CA LEU A 106 -12.88 2.39 -6.70
C LEU A 106 -12.11 1.77 -7.88
N GLN A 107 -11.20 2.53 -8.47
CA GLN A 107 -10.39 2.06 -9.58
C GLN A 107 -9.23 1.24 -9.06
N GLN A 108 -9.16 -0.02 -9.45
CA GLN A 108 -8.07 -0.95 -9.13
C GLN A 108 -7.38 -1.42 -10.41
N ASP A 109 -6.15 -1.92 -10.27
CA ASP A 109 -5.44 -2.58 -11.35
C ASP A 109 -6.08 -3.93 -11.71
N LYS A 110 -5.65 -4.56 -12.81
CA LYS A 110 -6.14 -5.89 -13.21
C LYS A 110 -5.37 -7.03 -12.52
N ALA A 111 -4.59 -6.75 -11.47
CA ALA A 111 -3.85 -7.78 -10.76
C ALA A 111 -4.77 -8.53 -9.80
N ARG A 112 -4.46 -9.80 -9.54
CA ARG A 112 -5.12 -10.52 -8.44
C ARG A 112 -4.52 -10.04 -7.13
N PRO A 113 -5.33 -9.85 -6.07
CA PRO A 113 -6.75 -10.19 -5.97
C PRO A 113 -7.70 -9.00 -6.19
N TYR A 114 -8.32 -8.91 -7.37
CA TYR A 114 -9.30 -7.85 -7.65
C TYR A 114 -10.68 -8.15 -7.05
N VAL A 115 -11.38 -7.08 -6.68
CA VAL A 115 -12.77 -7.09 -6.22
C VAL A 115 -13.71 -6.91 -7.41
N LYS A 116 -14.84 -7.62 -7.49
CA LYS A 116 -15.78 -7.44 -8.61
C LYS A 116 -16.55 -6.12 -8.46
N GLU A 117 -17.07 -5.59 -9.56
CA GLU A 117 -17.87 -4.34 -9.53
C GLU A 117 -19.04 -4.43 -8.53
N ASP A 118 -19.72 -5.58 -8.49
CA ASP A 118 -20.85 -5.87 -7.60
C ASP A 118 -20.45 -6.72 -6.38
N ASP A 119 -19.27 -6.49 -5.83
CA ASP A 119 -18.85 -7.24 -4.64
C ASP A 119 -19.81 -6.98 -3.46
N PRO A 120 -20.44 -8.02 -2.89
CA PRO A 120 -21.50 -7.83 -1.90
C PRO A 120 -20.98 -7.21 -0.61
N LEU A 121 -19.74 -7.50 -0.21
CA LEU A 121 -19.19 -7.00 1.05
C LEU A 121 -18.86 -5.50 0.95
N VAL A 122 -18.23 -5.09 -0.16
CA VAL A 122 -17.91 -3.67 -0.41
C VAL A 122 -19.19 -2.86 -0.63
N SER A 123 -20.16 -3.42 -1.36
CA SER A 123 -21.45 -2.77 -1.61
C SER A 123 -22.24 -2.58 -0.32
N GLU A 124 -22.28 -3.60 0.54
CA GLU A 124 -22.98 -3.54 1.82
C GLU A 124 -22.33 -2.54 2.79
N ALA A 125 -21.00 -2.55 2.91
CA ALA A 125 -20.28 -1.60 3.74
C ALA A 125 -20.48 -0.14 3.28
N GLY A 126 -20.47 0.08 1.95
CA GLY A 126 -20.84 1.38 1.38
C GLY A 126 -22.27 1.78 1.76
N ARG A 127 -23.23 0.86 1.60
CA ARG A 127 -24.65 1.09 1.90
C ARG A 127 -24.88 1.49 3.36
N GLN A 128 -24.23 0.81 4.30
CA GLN A 128 -24.30 1.13 5.74
C GLN A 128 -23.84 2.56 6.04
N LEU A 129 -22.88 3.07 5.28
CA LEU A 129 -22.32 4.41 5.41
C LEU A 129 -22.98 5.44 4.46
N ARG A 130 -24.07 5.06 3.78
CA ARG A 130 -24.77 5.88 2.77
C ARG A 130 -23.88 6.32 1.60
N LEU A 131 -22.89 5.49 1.27
CA LEU A 131 -22.01 5.66 0.12
C LEU A 131 -22.39 4.67 -0.98
N LYS A 132 -22.47 5.14 -2.23
CA LYS A 132 -22.68 4.27 -3.40
C LYS A 132 -21.33 3.89 -4.01
N LEU A 133 -20.66 2.90 -3.42
CA LEU A 133 -19.36 2.42 -3.88
C LEU A 133 -19.51 1.44 -5.06
N ARG A 134 -18.61 1.54 -6.04
CA ARG A 134 -18.51 0.62 -7.20
C ARG A 134 -17.06 0.33 -7.50
N ALA A 135 -16.65 -0.93 -7.55
CA ALA A 135 -15.31 -1.24 -8.05
C ALA A 135 -15.26 -1.08 -9.58
N MET A 136 -14.11 -0.68 -10.11
CA MET A 136 -13.84 -0.65 -11.55
C MET A 136 -12.41 -1.14 -11.82
N CYS A 137 -12.23 -2.01 -12.80
CA CYS A 137 -10.92 -2.53 -13.17
C CYS A 137 -10.33 -1.74 -14.34
N GLN A 138 -9.03 -1.46 -14.27
CA GLN A 138 -8.31 -0.94 -15.43
C GLN A 138 -8.24 -1.95 -16.58
N PRO A 139 -8.24 -1.47 -17.84
CA PRO A 139 -7.90 -2.32 -18.98
C PRO A 139 -6.48 -2.89 -18.81
N PRO A 140 -6.22 -4.11 -19.32
CA PRO A 140 -4.89 -4.73 -19.23
C PRO A 140 -3.79 -3.82 -19.79
N ASN A 141 -2.60 -3.88 -19.18
CA ASN A 141 -1.39 -3.20 -19.67
C ASN A 141 -1.59 -1.71 -19.99
N SER A 142 -2.39 -1.02 -19.19
CA SER A 142 -2.69 0.40 -19.43
C SER A 142 -2.19 1.29 -18.28
N PRO A 143 -0.85 1.35 -18.06
CA PRO A 143 -0.26 2.15 -16.99
C PRO A 143 -0.54 3.66 -17.17
N GLU A 144 -0.81 4.07 -18.41
CA GLU A 144 -1.21 5.44 -18.80
C GLU A 144 -2.48 5.91 -18.08
N PHE A 145 -3.34 4.99 -17.60
CA PHE A 145 -4.60 5.32 -16.92
C PHE A 145 -4.52 5.22 -15.39
N ASN A 146 -3.33 5.00 -14.83
CA ASN A 146 -3.11 4.97 -13.40
C ASN A 146 -2.39 6.25 -12.92
N VAL A 147 -3.16 7.20 -12.38
CA VAL A 147 -2.62 8.46 -11.86
C VAL A 147 -1.63 8.24 -10.71
N LEU A 148 -1.76 7.14 -9.95
CA LEU A 148 -0.83 6.81 -8.87
C LEU A 148 0.54 6.48 -9.44
N GLU A 149 0.61 5.66 -10.49
CA GLU A 149 1.87 5.31 -11.15
C GLU A 149 2.48 6.47 -11.94
N LEU A 150 1.67 7.31 -12.59
CA LEU A 150 2.17 8.43 -13.38
C LEU A 150 2.65 9.62 -12.52
N GLY A 151 2.06 9.84 -11.36
CA GLY A 151 2.34 11.01 -10.53
C GLY A 151 2.84 10.65 -9.13
N TYR A 152 1.93 10.17 -8.30
CA TYR A 152 2.15 10.07 -6.85
C TYR A 152 3.29 9.11 -6.47
N PHE A 153 3.32 7.93 -7.07
CA PHE A 153 4.35 6.95 -6.80
C PHE A 153 5.70 7.33 -7.40
N ARG A 154 5.71 7.96 -8.59
CA ARG A 154 6.95 8.48 -9.17
C ARG A 154 7.58 9.54 -8.27
N SER A 155 6.79 10.46 -7.72
CA SER A 155 7.32 11.49 -6.82
C SER A 155 7.93 10.87 -5.56
N ILE A 156 7.32 9.85 -4.96
CA ILE A 156 7.91 9.14 -3.82
C ILE A 156 9.18 8.38 -4.24
N GLN A 157 9.18 7.72 -5.40
CA GLN A 157 10.34 6.97 -5.91
C GLN A 157 11.54 7.87 -6.20
N THR A 158 11.36 9.14 -6.59
CA THR A 158 12.49 10.08 -6.74
C THR A 158 13.24 10.34 -5.43
N LEU A 159 12.63 10.07 -4.27
CA LEU A 159 13.33 10.12 -2.99
C LEU A 159 14.22 8.89 -2.75
N GLN A 160 13.99 7.80 -3.51
CA GLN A 160 14.65 6.51 -3.34
C GLN A 160 15.71 6.19 -4.40
N HIS A 161 15.64 6.86 -5.55
CA HIS A 161 16.57 6.73 -6.67
C HIS A 161 17.56 7.90 -6.70
#